data_AF-A0A9J6E7V6-F1
#
_entry.id   AF-A0A9J6E7V6-F1
#
_cell.length_a   1.000
_cell.length_b   1.000
_cell.length_c   1.000
_cell.angle_alpha   90.00
_cell.angle_beta   90.00
_cell.angle_gamma   90.00
#
_symmetry.space_group_name_H-M   'P 1'
#
loop_
_entity.id
_entity.type
_entity.pdbx_description
1 polymer ?
#
loop_
_entity_poly.entity_id
_entity_poly.type
_entity_poly.pdbx_seq_one_letter_code
_entity_poly.pdbx_strand_id
1 'polypeptide(L)'
;MSTQALPSDQSPGGAGLFSPFSALGVVQIDQKMEVRLFLMGKCVTMEQLNYSGELRTVEDVRSFLEHVDQIKLCAGGPSAVEQRQVKLKGAYIDADRRWRHNTCSFIAHSEASSCLKCLGLSDTLQTRQKGTLKRRRQL
;
A
#
# COMPACT_ATOMS: atom_id res chain seq x y z
N MET A 1 -42.31 42.40 -5.08
CA MET A 1 -41.11 42.73 -5.87
C MET A 1 -40.17 43.53 -4.99
N SER A 2 -39.08 42.94 -4.54
CA SER A 2 -37.84 43.62 -4.15
C SER A 2 -36.75 42.56 -4.04
N THR A 3 -35.86 42.60 -5.02
CA THR A 3 -34.64 41.81 -5.17
C THR A 3 -33.58 42.42 -4.27
N GLN A 4 -32.97 41.64 -3.37
CA GLN A 4 -31.67 41.99 -2.78
C GLN A 4 -30.79 40.76 -2.67
N ALA A 5 -29.51 41.02 -2.86
CA ALA A 5 -28.50 40.14 -3.43
C ALA A 5 -27.82 39.19 -2.43
N LEU A 6 -27.24 38.14 -3.00
CA LEU A 6 -26.25 37.25 -2.40
C LEU A 6 -25.05 38.03 -1.83
N PRO A 7 -24.49 37.58 -0.71
CA PRO A 7 -23.05 37.62 -0.48
C PRO A 7 -22.44 36.28 -0.86
N SER A 8 -21.70 36.29 -1.96
CA SER A 8 -20.53 35.44 -2.15
C SER A 8 -19.52 35.79 -1.05
N ASP A 9 -19.00 34.81 -0.32
CA ASP A 9 -17.56 34.78 -0.06
C ASP A 9 -17.06 33.46 0.54
N GLN A 10 -16.16 32.87 -0.24
CA GLN A 10 -14.86 32.36 0.19
C GLN A 10 -14.82 31.27 1.27
N SER A 11 -14.73 30.04 0.78
CA SER A 11 -13.93 28.99 1.41
C SER A 11 -12.49 29.45 1.64
N PRO A 12 -11.93 29.35 2.85
CA PRO A 12 -10.53 29.04 3.02
C PRO A 12 -10.40 27.52 3.09
N GLY A 13 -9.57 26.97 2.21
CA GLY A 13 -9.29 25.55 2.09
C GLY A 13 -9.03 24.90 3.45
N GLY A 14 -10.00 24.10 3.90
CA GLY A 14 -9.76 23.05 4.86
C GLY A 14 -8.86 22.03 4.20
N ALA A 15 -7.55 22.23 4.32
CA ALA A 15 -6.58 21.16 4.22
C ALA A 15 -6.96 20.15 5.31
N GLY A 16 -7.87 19.25 4.95
CA GLY A 16 -8.18 18.08 5.74
C GLY A 16 -6.86 17.39 6.00
N LEU A 17 -6.41 17.48 7.25
CA LEU A 17 -5.33 16.70 7.81
C LEU A 17 -5.74 15.23 7.73
N PHE A 18 -5.69 14.66 6.54
CA PHE A 18 -5.68 13.23 6.34
C PHE A 18 -4.36 12.75 6.91
N SER A 19 -4.39 12.28 8.15
CA SER A 19 -3.29 11.51 8.73
C SER A 19 -3.04 10.31 7.81
N PRO A 20 -1.89 10.20 7.13
CA PRO A 20 -1.64 9.15 6.13
C PRO A 20 -1.48 7.75 6.74
N PHE A 21 -1.55 7.63 8.06
CA PHE A 21 -1.08 6.47 8.79
C PHE A 21 -2.23 5.83 9.57
N SER A 22 -3.15 5.11 8.91
CA SER A 22 -4.01 4.08 9.53
C SER A 22 -4.86 3.30 8.52
N ALA A 23 -5.13 3.82 7.32
CA ALA A 23 -5.96 3.12 6.35
C ALA A 23 -5.13 2.13 5.50
N LEU A 24 -5.56 0.87 5.47
CA LEU A 24 -5.01 -0.18 4.61
C LEU A 24 -5.07 0.21 3.11
N GLY A 25 -6.05 1.02 2.75
CA GLY A 25 -6.18 1.65 1.44
C GLY A 25 -6.87 3.02 1.53
N VAL A 26 -6.40 4.01 0.77
CA VAL A 26 -7.10 5.28 0.55
C VAL A 26 -7.34 5.45 -0.94
N VAL A 27 -8.60 5.62 -1.35
CA VAL A 27 -8.97 5.98 -2.72
C VAL A 27 -9.22 7.48 -2.76
N GLN A 28 -8.45 8.21 -3.57
CA GLN A 28 -8.67 9.62 -3.84
C GLN A 28 -9.15 9.77 -5.28
N ILE A 29 -10.30 10.41 -5.47
CA ILE A 29 -10.85 10.77 -6.78
C ILE A 29 -10.87 12.29 -6.84
N ASP A 30 -10.21 12.88 -7.84
CA ASP A 30 -10.16 14.34 -7.99
C ASP A 30 -11.27 14.90 -8.90
N GLN A 31 -11.28 16.21 -9.10
CA GLN A 31 -12.27 16.89 -9.96
C GLN A 31 -12.14 16.54 -11.45
N LYS A 32 -11.04 15.91 -11.85
CA LYS A 32 -10.79 15.42 -13.21
C LYS A 32 -11.09 13.92 -13.35
N MET A 33 -11.65 13.30 -12.31
CA MET A 33 -11.88 11.85 -12.22
C MET A 33 -10.58 11.03 -12.27
N GLU A 34 -9.42 11.64 -11.96
CA GLU A 34 -8.20 10.89 -11.74
C GLU A 34 -8.30 10.14 -10.42
N VAL A 35 -8.04 8.84 -10.45
CA VAL A 35 -8.03 8.01 -9.24
C VAL A 35 -6.62 7.69 -8.81
N ARG A 36 -6.35 7.98 -7.54
CA ARG A 36 -5.10 7.63 -6.86
C ARG A 36 -5.45 6.68 -5.73
N LEU A 37 -4.98 5.45 -5.84
CA LEU A 37 -5.08 4.46 -4.77
C LEU A 37 -3.78 4.48 -3.97
N PHE A 38 -3.87 4.63 -2.67
CA PHE A 38 -2.73 4.51 -1.77
C PHE A 38 -2.84 3.21 -0.99
N LEU A 39 -1.93 2.27 -1.22
CA LEU A 39 -1.83 1.01 -0.48
C LEU A 39 -0.60 1.07 0.41
N MET A 40 -0.80 1.01 1.73
CA MET A 40 0.28 1.08 2.72
C MET A 40 1.27 2.25 2.48
N GLY A 41 0.74 3.42 2.10
CA GLY A 41 1.53 4.62 1.82
C GLY A 41 2.23 4.67 0.45
N LYS A 42 2.05 3.67 -0.42
CA LYS A 42 2.49 3.74 -1.82
C LYS A 42 1.31 4.08 -2.73
N CYS A 43 1.52 5.05 -3.62
CA CYS A 43 0.58 5.35 -4.69
C CYS A 43 0.61 4.24 -5.74
N VAL A 44 -0.56 3.77 -6.15
CA VAL A 44 -0.78 2.73 -7.13
C VAL A 44 -1.67 3.28 -8.23
N THR A 45 -1.26 3.08 -9.48
CA THR A 45 -1.99 3.56 -10.67
C THR A 45 -2.97 2.52 -11.18
N MET A 46 -3.96 2.93 -11.97
CA MET A 46 -4.97 2.01 -12.52
C MET A 46 -4.34 0.92 -13.40
N GLU A 47 -3.25 1.21 -14.12
CA GLU A 47 -2.53 0.22 -14.91
C GLU A 47 -1.90 -0.86 -14.02
N GLN A 48 -1.38 -0.49 -12.85
CA GLN A 48 -0.82 -1.43 -11.88
C GLN A 48 -1.92 -2.32 -11.25
N LEU A 49 -3.17 -1.87 -11.27
CA LEU A 49 -4.34 -2.62 -10.85
C LEU A 49 -4.91 -3.52 -11.96
N ASN A 50 -4.33 -3.49 -13.17
CA ASN A 50 -4.89 -4.11 -14.36
C ASN A 50 -6.35 -3.67 -14.63
N TYR A 51 -6.70 -2.43 -14.30
CA TYR A 51 -8.01 -1.86 -14.63
C TYR A 51 -7.89 -1.03 -15.91
N SER A 52 -8.64 -1.39 -16.95
CA SER A 52 -8.62 -0.73 -18.26
C SER A 52 -9.83 0.16 -18.53
N GLY A 53 -10.76 0.27 -17.59
CA GLY A 53 -11.96 1.09 -17.74
C GLY A 53 -11.64 2.58 -17.58
N GLU A 54 -12.34 3.43 -18.34
CA GLU A 54 -12.33 4.87 -18.11
C GLU A 54 -13.35 5.25 -17.03
N LEU A 55 -13.08 6.31 -16.26
CA LEU A 55 -13.96 6.79 -15.20
C LEU A 55 -14.65 8.07 -15.62
N ARG A 56 -15.84 7.95 -16.22
CA ARG A 56 -16.62 9.10 -16.68
C ARG A 56 -17.92 9.30 -15.92
N THR A 57 -18.46 8.22 -15.36
CA THR A 57 -19.76 8.17 -14.70
C THR A 57 -19.65 7.64 -13.27
N VAL A 58 -20.72 7.76 -12.49
CA VAL A 58 -20.80 7.20 -11.14
C VAL A 58 -20.77 5.67 -11.18
N GLU A 59 -21.38 5.09 -12.22
CA GLU A 59 -21.38 3.65 -12.48
C GLU A 59 -19.95 3.15 -12.73
N ASP A 60 -19.14 3.88 -13.51
CA ASP A 60 -17.74 3.51 -13.76
C ASP A 60 -16.92 3.52 -12.46
N VAL A 61 -17.15 4.53 -11.59
CA VAL A 61 -16.49 4.61 -10.28
C VAL A 61 -16.91 3.44 -9.40
N ARG A 62 -18.20 3.05 -9.42
CA ARG A 62 -18.67 1.87 -8.67
C ARG A 62 -17.96 0.61 -9.16
N SER A 63 -17.94 0.36 -10.46
CA SER A 63 -17.27 -0.81 -11.04
C SER A 63 -15.77 -0.82 -10.73
N PHE A 64 -15.12 0.34 -10.72
CA PHE A 64 -13.74 0.46 -10.28
C PHE A 64 -13.55 0.10 -8.80
N LEU A 65 -14.42 0.58 -7.91
CA LEU A 65 -14.34 0.26 -6.48
C LEU A 65 -14.59 -1.24 -6.23
N GLU A 66 -15.52 -1.84 -6.95
CA GLU A 66 -15.77 -3.29 -6.93
C GLU A 66 -14.53 -4.08 -7.39
N HIS A 67 -13.84 -3.60 -8.44
CA HIS A 67 -12.56 -4.17 -8.86
C HIS A 67 -11.49 -4.02 -7.78
N VAL A 68 -11.41 -2.87 -7.12
CA VAL A 68 -10.46 -2.62 -6.03
C VAL A 68 -10.68 -3.57 -4.85
N ASP A 69 -11.94 -3.82 -4.47
CA ASP A 69 -12.31 -4.74 -3.39
C ASP A 69 -11.84 -6.18 -3.66
N GLN A 70 -11.76 -6.57 -4.94
CA GLN A 70 -11.30 -7.90 -5.35
C GLN A 70 -9.77 -8.04 -5.38
N ILE A 71 -9.02 -6.93 -5.23
CA ILE A 71 -7.55 -6.97 -5.26
C ILE A 71 -7.05 -7.67 -4.00
N LYS A 72 -6.43 -8.84 -4.20
CA LYS A 72 -5.69 -9.52 -3.14
C LYS A 72 -4.40 -8.74 -2.83
N LEU A 73 -4.25 -8.32 -1.58
CA LEU A 73 -3.01 -7.71 -1.11
C LEU A 73 -2.01 -8.77 -0.67
N CYS A 74 -0.74 -8.57 -1.01
CA CYS A 74 0.38 -9.36 -0.53
C CYS A 74 0.44 -9.22 1.00
N ALA A 75 0.34 -10.33 1.71
CA ALA A 75 0.42 -10.39 3.17
C ALA A 75 1.85 -10.22 3.71
N GLY A 76 2.85 -10.08 2.83
CA GLY A 76 4.25 -9.96 3.22
C GLY A 76 4.92 -11.30 3.55
N GLY A 77 6.17 -11.23 3.97
CA GLY A 77 7.00 -12.37 4.35
C GLY A 77 6.81 -12.77 5.82
N PRO A 78 7.82 -13.40 6.44
CA PRO A 78 7.73 -13.85 7.82
C PRO A 78 7.57 -12.70 8.81
N SER A 79 7.00 -13.01 9.97
CA SER A 79 6.88 -12.07 11.09
C SER A 79 8.26 -11.59 11.54
N ALA A 80 8.39 -10.29 11.77
CA ALA A 80 9.63 -9.69 12.25
C ALA A 80 9.77 -9.78 13.79
N VAL A 81 8.79 -10.32 14.52
CA VAL A 81 8.78 -10.37 16.00
C VAL A 81 10.07 -11.01 16.54
N GLU A 82 10.52 -12.11 15.95
CA GLU A 82 11.69 -12.86 16.42
C GLU A 82 13.01 -12.37 15.82
N GLN A 83 12.97 -11.55 14.76
CA GLN A 83 14.11 -11.32 13.88
C GLN A 83 14.43 -9.83 13.61
N ARG A 84 13.99 -8.94 14.51
CA ARG A 84 14.12 -7.48 14.34
C ARG A 84 15.55 -6.97 14.15
N GLN A 85 16.55 -7.73 14.62
CA GLN A 85 17.95 -7.30 14.60
C GLN A 85 18.67 -7.64 13.28
N VAL A 86 18.05 -8.42 12.38
CA VAL A 86 18.67 -8.75 11.09
C VAL A 86 18.53 -7.56 10.14
N LYS A 87 19.64 -7.01 9.67
CA LYS A 87 19.63 -5.96 8.63
C LYS A 87 19.69 -6.60 7.24
N LEU A 88 18.60 -6.49 6.47
CA LEU A 88 18.56 -6.88 5.06
C LEU A 88 18.58 -5.63 4.17
N LYS A 89 19.51 -5.56 3.20
CA LYS A 89 19.55 -4.42 2.27
C LYS A 89 18.39 -4.42 1.27
N GLY A 90 17.82 -5.59 0.97
CA GLY A 90 16.76 -5.78 -0.03
C GLY A 90 15.34 -5.89 0.55
N ALA A 91 15.18 -5.71 1.87
CA ALA A 91 13.90 -5.86 2.54
C ALA A 91 13.78 -4.91 3.73
N TYR A 92 12.55 -4.59 4.11
CA TYR A 92 12.19 -3.75 5.24
C TYR A 92 11.10 -4.42 6.08
N ILE A 93 10.90 -3.93 7.31
CA ILE A 93 9.79 -4.33 8.17
C ILE A 93 8.67 -3.31 7.95
N ASP A 94 7.48 -3.78 7.61
CA ASP A 94 6.30 -2.93 7.40
C ASP A 94 5.60 -2.55 8.73
N ALA A 95 4.50 -1.79 8.61
CA ALA A 95 3.69 -1.38 9.76
C ALA A 95 3.05 -2.58 10.50
N ASP A 96 2.75 -3.66 9.78
CA ASP A 96 2.19 -4.90 10.32
C ASP A 96 3.26 -5.81 10.96
N ARG A 97 4.49 -5.31 11.10
CA ARG A 97 5.64 -6.03 11.65
C ARG A 97 5.99 -7.29 10.85
N ARG A 98 5.81 -7.26 9.53
CA ARG A 98 6.20 -8.33 8.61
C ARG A 98 7.33 -7.87 7.71
N TRP A 99 8.18 -8.81 7.33
CA TRP A 99 9.24 -8.55 6.36
C TRP A 99 8.68 -8.39 4.95
N ARG A 100 9.05 -7.33 4.24
CA ARG A 100 8.70 -7.12 2.84
C ARG A 100 9.94 -6.82 2.01
N HIS A 101 10.00 -7.35 0.79
CA HIS A 101 11.06 -6.94 -0.13
C HIS A 101 10.81 -5.51 -0.61
N ASN A 102 11.88 -4.74 -0.85
CA ASN A 102 11.77 -3.30 -1.17
C ASN A 102 10.91 -3.04 -2.43
N THR A 103 10.96 -3.95 -3.39
CA THR A 103 10.25 -3.87 -4.67
C THR A 103 8.84 -4.48 -4.65
N CYS A 104 8.25 -4.71 -3.48
CA CYS A 104 6.90 -5.29 -3.38
C CYS A 104 5.87 -4.29 -3.91
N SER A 105 5.06 -4.74 -4.88
CA SER A 105 3.94 -3.99 -5.46
C SER A 105 2.69 -3.98 -4.57
N PHE A 106 2.72 -4.69 -3.44
CA PHE A 106 1.58 -4.96 -2.55
C PHE A 106 0.41 -5.72 -3.16
N ILE A 107 0.34 -5.86 -4.47
CA ILE A 107 -0.70 -6.64 -5.16
C ILE A 107 -0.22 -8.09 -5.28
N ALA A 108 -1.04 -9.03 -4.83
CA ALA A 108 -0.82 -10.46 -5.00
C ALA A 108 -1.49 -10.92 -6.30
N HIS A 109 -0.69 -11.15 -7.33
CA HIS A 109 -1.17 -11.67 -8.63
C HIS A 109 -1.32 -13.19 -8.69
N SER A 110 -1.12 -13.88 -7.56
CA SER A 110 -1.18 -15.34 -7.44
C SER A 110 -2.20 -15.76 -6.40
N GLU A 111 -2.66 -17.02 -6.45
CA GLU A 111 -3.47 -17.61 -5.36
C GLU A 111 -2.74 -17.62 -4.01
N ALA A 112 -1.41 -17.54 -4.01
CA ALA A 112 -0.65 -17.37 -2.78
C ALA A 112 -0.93 -15.99 -2.15
N SER A 113 -1.07 -15.98 -0.81
CA SER A 113 -1.32 -14.77 -0.03
C SER A 113 -0.20 -13.72 -0.13
N SER A 114 0.99 -14.11 -0.60
CA SER A 114 2.17 -13.27 -0.67
C SER A 114 2.93 -13.51 -1.97
N CYS A 115 3.59 -12.48 -2.50
CA CYS A 115 4.45 -12.64 -3.66
C CYS A 115 5.66 -13.53 -3.35
N LEU A 116 6.20 -14.20 -4.38
CA LEU A 116 7.34 -15.13 -4.27
C LEU A 116 8.56 -14.52 -3.56
N LYS A 117 8.85 -13.25 -3.83
CA LYS A 117 9.98 -12.55 -3.21
C LYS A 117 9.78 -12.31 -1.71
N CYS A 118 8.55 -12.02 -1.27
CA CYS A 118 8.24 -11.91 0.16
C CYS A 118 8.31 -13.28 0.84
N LEU A 119 7.83 -14.32 0.19
CA LEU A 119 7.91 -15.70 0.70
C LEU A 119 9.36 -16.16 0.89
N GLY A 120 10.24 -15.86 -0.07
CA GLY A 120 11.67 -16.22 -0.01
C GLY A 120 12.50 -15.46 1.04
N LEU A 121 11.92 -14.49 1.75
CA LEU A 121 12.65 -13.80 2.83
C LEU A 121 12.91 -14.72 4.02
N SER A 122 12.09 -15.74 4.26
CA SER A 122 12.30 -16.72 5.33
C SER A 122 13.67 -17.40 5.22
N ASP A 123 13.99 -17.91 4.03
CA ASP A 123 15.27 -18.61 3.79
C ASP A 123 16.46 -17.66 3.90
N THR A 124 16.30 -16.43 3.38
CA THR A 124 17.30 -15.37 3.45
C THR A 124 17.62 -15.01 4.90
N LEU A 125 16.59 -14.87 5.73
CA LEU A 125 16.73 -14.52 7.15
C LEU A 125 17.37 -15.65 7.95
N GLN A 126 16.94 -16.90 7.75
CA GLN A 126 17.55 -18.07 8.42
C GLN A 126 19.04 -18.20 8.09
N THR A 127 19.42 -18.00 6.83
CA THR A 127 20.83 -18.06 6.39
C THR A 127 21.68 -16.98 7.09
N ARG A 128 21.16 -15.76 7.19
CA ARG A 128 21.84 -14.65 7.89
C ARG A 128 21.99 -14.91 9.38
N GLN A 129 20.96 -15.45 10.05
CA GLN A 129 21.02 -15.79 11.46
C GLN A 129 22.11 -16.82 11.77
N LYS A 130 22.17 -17.91 10.99
CA LYS A 130 23.20 -18.96 11.14
C LYS A 130 24.61 -18.38 10.97
N GLY A 131 24.82 -17.46 10.03
CA GLY A 131 26.10 -16.78 9.82
C GLY A 131 26.52 -15.89 11.00
N THR A 132 25.58 -15.13 11.58
CA THR A 132 25.85 -14.27 12.75
C THR A 132 26.22 -15.07 13.99
N LEU A 133 25.56 -16.22 14.22
CA LEU A 133 25.87 -17.11 15.34
C LEU A 133 27.26 -17.73 15.22
N LYS A 134 27.70 -18.12 14.01
CA LYS A 134 29.06 -18.65 13.79
C LYS A 134 30.14 -17.64 14.12
N ARG A 135 29.98 -16.37 13.72
CA ARG A 135 30.95 -15.30 14.01
C ARG A 135 31.05 -14.97 15.49
N ARG A 136 29.94 -15.03 16.23
CA ARG A 136 29.92 -14.78 17.68
C ARG A 136 30.59 -15.87 18.52
N ARG A 137 30.75 -17.09 18.00
CA ARG A 137 31.44 -18.19 18.68
C ARG A 137 32.96 -18.20 18.42
N GLN A 138 33.45 -17.32 17.55
CA GLN A 138 34.86 -17.22 17.15
C GLN A 138 35.53 -15.94 17.68
N LEU A 139 34.79 -15.12 18.42
CA LEU A 139 35.27 -13.96 19.17
C LEU A 139 35.17 -14.29 20.66
#